data_AF-J9FKP5-F1
#
_entry.id   AF-J9FKP5-F1
#
_cell.length_a   1.000
_cell.length_b   1.000
_cell.length_c   1.000
_cell.angle_alpha   90.00
_cell.angle_beta   90.00
_cell.angle_gamma   90.00
#
_symmetry.space_group_name_H-M   'P 1'
#
loop_
_entity.id
_entity.type
_entity.pdbx_description
1 polymer ?
#
loop_
_entity_poly.entity_id
_entity_poly.type
_entity_poly.pdbx_seq_one_letter_code
_entity_poly.pdbx_strand_id
1 'polypeptide(L)'
;MSSFYLDILKDRLYAYKADSKERRSAQTAMYEILMDLVVMLAPVLSFTMEEVWQFMKKPANAPESVQMVSWPEIKEEYIDEALEAKWDNFIGIRSEITKVLEVARRNKVIGHSLDANVVLHAEGE
;
A
#
# COMPACT_ATOMS: atom_id res chain seq x y z
N MET A 1 4.95 2.18 -3.30
CA MET A 1 3.89 2.16 -2.25
C MET A 1 2.85 3.27 -2.41
N SER A 2 3.23 4.55 -2.46
CA SER A 2 2.28 5.68 -2.52
C SER A 2 1.33 5.67 -3.73
N SER A 3 1.87 5.59 -4.96
CA SER A 3 1.10 5.65 -6.22
C SER A 3 0.29 4.39 -6.55
N PHE A 4 0.45 3.32 -5.77
CA PHE A 4 -0.21 2.04 -6.01
C PHE A 4 -1.09 1.65 -4.83
N TYR A 5 -0.48 1.20 -3.74
CA TYR A 5 -1.18 0.60 -2.62
C TYR A 5 -2.01 1.63 -1.85
N LEU A 6 -1.38 2.74 -1.42
CA LEU A 6 -2.09 3.77 -0.66
C LEU A 6 -3.16 4.46 -1.51
N ASP A 7 -2.89 4.68 -2.80
CA ASP A 7 -3.87 5.28 -3.72
C ASP A 7 -5.11 4.39 -3.91
N ILE A 8 -4.92 3.09 -4.16
CA ILE A 8 -6.03 2.12 -4.25
C ILE A 8 -6.81 2.06 -2.94
N LEU A 9 -6.13 2.08 -1.79
CA LEU A 9 -6.78 1.90 -0.49
C LEU A 9 -7.63 3.08 -0.04
N LYS A 10 -7.47 4.28 -0.62
CA LYS A 10 -8.25 5.48 -0.20
C LYS A 10 -9.75 5.21 -0.19
N ASP A 11 -10.28 4.61 -1.26
CA ASP A 11 -11.71 4.31 -1.36
C ASP A 11 -12.17 3.40 -0.21
N ARG A 12 -11.41 2.34 0.05
CA ARG A 12 -11.68 1.42 1.16
C ARG A 12 -11.59 2.10 2.53
N LEU A 13 -10.56 2.91 2.75
CA LEU A 13 -10.32 3.55 4.03
C LEU A 13 -11.32 4.66 4.32
N TYR A 14 -11.84 5.35 3.29
CA TYR A 14 -12.71 6.51 3.44
C TYR A 14 -14.19 6.16 3.34
N ALA A 15 -14.57 5.24 2.46
CA ALA A 15 -15.98 4.93 2.20
C ALA A 15 -16.51 3.76 3.06
N TYR A 16 -15.66 2.80 3.44
CA TYR A 16 -16.14 1.59 4.11
C TYR A 16 -16.32 1.83 5.62
N LYS A 17 -17.28 1.11 6.22
CA LYS A 17 -17.54 1.16 7.66
C LYS A 17 -16.27 0.88 8.46
N ALA A 18 -16.13 1.56 9.59
CA ALA A 18 -14.94 1.49 10.44
C ALA A 18 -14.63 0.07 10.95
N ASP A 19 -15.64 -0.77 11.10
CA ASP A 19 -15.58 -2.16 11.56
C ASP A 19 -15.68 -3.20 10.44
N SER A 20 -15.73 -2.78 9.17
CA SER A 20 -15.76 -3.71 8.04
C SER A 20 -14.47 -4.53 7.94
N LYS A 21 -14.61 -5.80 7.56
CA LYS A 21 -13.49 -6.74 7.42
C LYS A 21 -12.46 -6.22 6.42
N GLU A 22 -12.93 -5.66 5.32
CA GLU A 22 -12.09 -5.13 4.24
C GLU A 22 -11.23 -3.98 4.75
N ARG A 23 -11.83 -3.00 5.43
CA ARG A 23 -11.10 -1.85 5.99
C ARG A 23 -10.11 -2.28 7.07
N ARG A 24 -10.51 -3.21 7.96
CA ARG A 24 -9.63 -3.75 8.99
C ARG A 24 -8.45 -4.52 8.40
N SER A 25 -8.69 -5.35 7.38
CA SER A 25 -7.63 -6.06 6.65
C SER A 25 -6.60 -5.09 6.05
N ALA A 26 -7.03 -3.99 5.43
CA ALA A 26 -6.13 -2.97 4.90
C ALA A 26 -5.34 -2.26 6.02
N GLN A 27 -6.00 -1.91 7.13
CA GLN A 27 -5.36 -1.27 8.28
C GLN A 27 -4.32 -2.17 8.94
N THR A 28 -4.57 -3.48 9.05
CA THR A 28 -3.60 -4.45 9.58
C THR A 28 -2.34 -4.48 8.73
N ALA A 29 -2.47 -4.65 7.41
CA ALA A 29 -1.31 -4.65 6.52
C ALA A 29 -0.54 -3.31 6.56
N MET A 30 -1.25 -2.18 6.54
CA MET A 30 -0.61 -0.86 6.67
C MET A 30 0.11 -0.69 8.02
N TYR A 31 -0.44 -1.22 9.10
CA TYR A 31 0.15 -1.14 10.42
C TYR A 31 1.45 -1.93 10.52
N GLU A 32 1.46 -3.16 10.01
CA GLU A 32 2.66 -4.01 10.01
C GLU A 32 3.75 -3.40 9.13
N ILE A 33 3.40 -2.95 7.92
CA ILE A 33 4.33 -2.25 7.03
C ILE A 33 4.91 -1.00 7.71
N LEU A 34 4.08 -0.20 8.39
CA LEU A 34 4.54 1.00 9.09
C LEU A 34 5.52 0.63 10.22
N MET A 35 5.19 -0.38 11.03
CA MET A 35 6.04 -0.84 12.13
C MET A 35 7.43 -1.23 11.63
N ASP A 36 7.49 -2.09 10.60
CA ASP A 36 8.75 -2.59 10.08
C ASP A 36 9.55 -1.47 9.40
N LEU A 37 8.90 -0.60 8.62
CA LEU A 37 9.56 0.56 8.00
C LEU A 37 10.14 1.52 9.04
N VAL A 38 9.43 1.77 10.14
CA VAL A 38 9.90 2.67 11.20
C VAL A 38 11.18 2.13 11.84
N VAL A 39 11.24 0.83 12.13
CA VAL A 39 12.45 0.20 12.67
C VAL A 39 13.57 0.16 11.64
N MET A 40 13.30 -0.25 10.40
CA MET A 40 14.32 -0.36 9.34
C MET A 40 14.92 1.00 8.95
N LEU A 41 14.14 2.08 8.99
CA LEU A 41 14.60 3.41 8.60
C LEU A 41 15.21 4.19 9.78
N ALA A 42 14.99 3.76 11.03
CA ALA A 42 15.50 4.46 12.23
C ALA A 42 17.02 4.71 12.22
N PRO A 43 17.89 3.80 11.71
CA PRO A 43 19.32 4.05 11.64
C PRO A 43 19.74 5.22 10.72
N VAL A 44 18.89 5.60 9.76
CA VAL A 44 19.19 6.65 8.76
C VAL A 44 18.39 7.92 9.05
N LEU A 45 17.11 7.77 9.39
CA LEU A 45 16.16 8.86 9.62
C LEU A 45 15.78 8.93 11.12
N SER A 46 16.79 8.93 12.00
CA SER A 46 16.62 8.73 13.44
C SER A 46 15.56 9.63 14.08
N PHE A 47 15.66 10.95 13.91
CA PHE A 47 14.69 11.89 14.47
C PHE A 47 13.29 11.73 13.88
N THR A 48 13.19 11.50 12.58
CA THR A 48 11.90 11.35 11.90
C THR A 48 11.21 10.05 12.32
N MET A 49 11.95 8.94 12.43
CA MET A 49 11.38 7.68 12.89
C MET A 49 11.04 7.71 14.37
N GLU A 50 11.78 8.46 15.19
CA GLU A 50 11.43 8.70 16.59
C GLU A 50 10.11 9.48 16.71
N GLU A 51 9.91 10.53 15.91
CA GLU A 51 8.65 11.27 15.88
C GLU A 51 7.48 10.36 15.42
N VAL A 52 7.66 9.61 14.33
CA VAL A 52 6.65 8.65 13.87
C VAL A 52 6.34 7.62 14.96
N TRP A 53 7.38 7.09 15.62
CA TRP A 53 7.24 6.16 16.73
C TRP A 53 6.35 6.74 17.82
N GLN A 54 6.54 7.98 18.23
CA GLN A 54 5.72 8.63 19.26
C GLN A 54 4.23 8.71 18.89
N PHE A 55 3.92 9.06 17.63
CA PHE A 55 2.53 9.26 17.19
C PHE A 55 1.79 7.99 16.72
N MET A 56 2.52 6.95 16.32
CA MET A 56 1.87 5.72 15.87
C MET A 56 1.27 4.92 17.03
N LYS A 57 0.22 4.14 16.75
CA LYS A 57 -0.32 3.17 17.71
C LYS A 57 0.71 2.10 17.99
N LYS A 58 0.89 1.73 19.26
CA LYS A 58 1.88 0.73 19.68
C LYS A 58 1.25 -0.20 20.72
N PRO A 59 1.75 -1.44 20.86
CA PRO A 59 1.45 -2.28 22.01
C PRO A 59 1.76 -1.55 23.32
N ALA A 60 1.00 -1.84 24.39
CA ALA A 60 1.18 -1.17 25.68
C ALA A 60 2.56 -1.41 26.33
N ASN A 61 3.23 -2.50 25.94
CA ASN A 61 4.57 -2.88 26.40
C ASN A 61 5.68 -2.45 25.43
N ALA A 62 5.37 -1.66 24.40
CA ALA A 62 6.39 -1.20 23.46
C ALA A 62 7.40 -0.27 24.18
N PRO A 63 8.70 -0.33 23.82
CA PRO A 63 9.69 0.59 24.34
C PRO A 63 9.36 2.06 24.04
N GLU A 64 9.89 2.98 24.85
CA GLU A 64 9.65 4.41 24.70
C GLU A 64 10.18 4.97 23.36
N SER A 65 11.30 4.42 22.87
CA SER A 65 11.96 4.83 21.63
C SER A 65 12.11 3.66 20.66
N VAL A 66 11.99 3.96 19.36
CA VAL A 66 12.25 2.99 18.28
C VAL A 66 13.67 2.45 18.33
N GLN A 67 14.62 3.20 18.88
CA GLN A 67 16.02 2.78 19.00
C GLN A 67 16.24 1.62 19.98
N MET A 68 15.22 1.30 20.80
CA MET A 68 15.23 0.17 21.72
C MET A 68 14.53 -1.06 21.15
N VAL A 69 14.04 -0.99 19.92
CA VAL A 69 13.31 -2.08 19.25
C VAL A 69 14.31 -2.95 18.50
N SER A 70 14.10 -4.27 18.55
CA SER A 70 14.91 -5.22 17.78
C SER A 70 14.57 -5.12 16.29
N TRP A 71 15.51 -5.54 15.45
CA TRP A 71 15.29 -5.60 14.00
C TRP A 71 14.07 -6.50 13.68
N PRO A 72 13.21 -6.12 12.71
CA PRO A 72 12.03 -6.92 12.38
C PRO A 72 12.41 -8.31 11.87
N GLU A 73 11.64 -9.30 12.27
CA GLU A 73 11.80 -10.69 11.85
C GLU A 73 11.01 -10.96 10.57
N ILE A 74 11.55 -11.84 9.72
CA ILE A 74 10.88 -12.27 8.49
C ILE A 74 9.70 -13.16 8.86
N LYS A 75 8.54 -12.86 8.27
CA LYS A 75 7.33 -13.68 8.38
C LYS A 75 7.20 -14.54 7.13
N GLU A 76 7.76 -15.73 7.19
CA GLU A 76 7.76 -16.69 6.08
C GLU A 76 6.33 -16.99 5.57
N GLU A 77 5.33 -16.93 6.44
CA GLU A 77 3.92 -17.13 6.06
C GLU A 77 3.34 -16.07 5.11
N TYR A 78 4.02 -14.94 4.94
CA TYR A 78 3.62 -13.89 4.01
C TYR A 78 4.28 -14.02 2.64
N ILE A 79 5.26 -14.92 2.49
CA ILE A 79 5.97 -15.14 1.25
C ILE A 79 5.19 -16.14 0.41
N ASP A 80 4.57 -15.65 -0.66
CA ASP A 80 3.81 -16.45 -1.62
C ASP A 80 4.21 -16.05 -3.05
N GLU A 81 5.13 -16.81 -3.64
CA GLU A 81 5.67 -16.57 -4.98
C GLU A 81 4.58 -16.62 -6.06
N ALA A 82 3.56 -17.45 -5.89
CA ALA A 82 2.47 -17.54 -6.85
C ALA A 82 1.58 -16.30 -6.79
N LEU A 83 1.34 -15.77 -5.59
CA LEU A 83 0.64 -14.52 -5.40
C LEU A 83 1.43 -13.34 -5.94
N GLU A 84 2.75 -13.29 -5.70
CA GLU A 84 3.64 -12.26 -6.23
C GLU A 84 3.61 -12.25 -7.76
N ALA A 85 3.85 -13.39 -8.41
CA ALA A 85 3.81 -13.52 -9.86
C ALA A 85 2.46 -13.10 -10.46
N LYS A 86 1.35 -13.43 -9.78
CA LYS A 86 0.02 -12.98 -10.18
C LYS A 86 -0.11 -11.46 -10.11
N TRP A 87 0.36 -10.82 -9.05
CA TRP A 87 0.27 -9.37 -8.89
C TRP A 87 1.22 -8.61 -9.80
N ASP A 88 2.40 -9.15 -10.11
CA ASP A 88 3.31 -8.56 -11.10
C ASP A 88 2.65 -8.45 -12.47
N ASN A 89 1.97 -9.49 -12.91
CA ASN A 89 1.18 -9.46 -14.14
C ASN A 89 0.08 -8.38 -14.09
N PHE A 90 -0.64 -8.26 -12.97
CA PHE A 90 -1.69 -7.26 -12.81
C PHE A 90 -1.14 -5.83 -12.80
N ILE A 91 0.02 -5.60 -12.17
CA ILE A 91 0.71 -4.31 -12.17
C ILE A 91 1.14 -3.95 -13.60
N GLY A 92 1.64 -4.92 -14.37
CA GLY A 92 1.95 -4.76 -15.79
C GLY A 92 0.74 -4.29 -16.60
N ILE A 93 -0.38 -4.99 -16.49
CA ILE A 93 -1.65 -4.62 -17.16
C ILE A 93 -2.12 -3.22 -16.73
N ARG A 94 -2.10 -2.91 -15.42
CA ARG A 94 -2.48 -1.60 -14.91
C ARG A 94 -1.61 -0.48 -15.49
N SER A 95 -0.33 -0.74 -15.71
CA SER A 95 0.59 0.23 -16.31
C SER A 95 0.13 0.63 -17.72
N GLU A 96 -0.26 -0.34 -18.56
CA GLU A 96 -0.80 -0.06 -19.90
C GLU A 96 -2.12 0.71 -19.84
N ILE A 97 -3.04 0.33 -18.94
CA ILE A 97 -4.30 1.07 -18.73
C ILE A 97 -4.02 2.52 -18.35
N THR A 98 -3.07 2.75 -17.44
CA THR A 98 -2.73 4.08 -16.96
C THR A 98 -2.21 4.95 -18.10
N LYS A 99 -1.39 4.40 -19.02
CA LYS A 99 -0.94 5.12 -20.22
C LYS A 99 -2.11 5.55 -21.10
N VAL A 100 -3.08 4.68 -21.35
CA VAL A 100 -4.28 5.01 -22.14
C VAL A 100 -5.12 6.09 -21.46
N LEU A 101 -5.30 6.00 -20.14
CA LEU A 101 -6.00 7.03 -19.36
C LEU A 101 -5.30 8.38 -19.42
N GLU A 102 -3.96 8.43 -19.40
CA GLU A 102 -3.20 9.68 -19.57
C GLU A 102 -3.39 10.29 -20.96
N VAL A 103 -3.43 9.47 -22.02
CA VAL A 103 -3.73 9.97 -23.37
C VAL A 103 -5.14 10.57 -23.43
N ALA A 104 -6.13 9.91 -22.82
CA ALA A 104 -7.50 10.41 -22.74
C ALA A 104 -7.58 11.72 -21.94
N ARG A 105 -6.85 11.85 -20.82
CA ARG A 105 -6.72 13.09 -20.05
C ARG A 105 -6.13 14.22 -20.89
N ARG A 106 -5.03 13.97 -21.59
CA ARG A 106 -4.37 14.96 -22.44
C ARG A 106 -5.29 15.45 -23.56
N ASN A 107 -6.10 14.56 -24.11
CA ASN A 107 -7.11 14.87 -25.13
C ASN A 107 -8.39 15.49 -24.53
N LYS A 108 -8.43 15.75 -23.22
CA LYS A 108 -9.56 16.32 -22.47
C LYS A 108 -10.86 15.50 -22.57
N VAL A 109 -10.73 14.19 -22.81
CA VAL A 109 -11.88 13.26 -22.87
C VAL A 109 -12.36 12.92 -21.46
N ILE A 110 -11.42 12.76 -20.52
CA ILE A 110 -11.70 12.52 -19.11
C ILE A 110 -10.91 13.50 -18.24
N GLY A 111 -11.42 13.78 -17.04
CA GLY A 111 -10.69 14.52 -16.01
C GLY A 111 -10.07 13.56 -14.99
N HIS A 112 -10.92 12.86 -14.25
CA HIS A 112 -10.53 11.88 -13.26
C HIS A 112 -10.57 10.45 -13.83
N SER A 113 -9.78 9.53 -13.28
CA SER A 113 -9.83 8.11 -13.70
C SER A 113 -11.18 7.44 -13.44
N LEU A 114 -11.92 7.94 -12.44
CA LEU A 114 -13.28 7.48 -12.11
C LEU A 114 -14.32 7.89 -13.16
N ASP A 115 -14.00 8.82 -14.06
CA ASP A 115 -14.88 9.21 -15.16
C ASP A 115 -14.74 8.26 -16.37
N ALA A 116 -13.81 7.32 -16.31
CA ALA A 116 -13.47 6.43 -17.42
C ALA A 116 -14.12 5.05 -17.27
N ASN A 117 -14.53 4.47 -18.41
CA ASN A 117 -14.82 3.05 -18.53
C ASN A 117 -13.72 2.40 -19.37
N VAL A 118 -13.04 1.40 -18.82
CA VAL A 118 -11.92 0.72 -19.48
C VAL A 118 -12.39 -0.66 -19.95
N VAL A 119 -12.33 -0.89 -21.25
CA VAL A 119 -12.61 -2.19 -21.86
C VAL A 119 -11.29 -2.84 -22.27
N LEU A 120 -11.03 -4.03 -21.75
CA LEU A 120 -9.86 -4.84 -22.09
C LEU A 120 -10.29 -5.98 -23.01
N HIS A 121 -9.49 -6.23 -24.03
CA HIS A 121 -9.65 -7.39 -24.91
C HIS A 121 -8.40 -8.26 -24.81
N ALA A 122 -8.59 -9.57 -24.82
CA ALA A 122 -7.52 -10.55 -24.93
C ALA A 122 -7.89 -11.51 -26.05
N GLU A 123 -6.98 -11.70 -27.00
CA GLU A 123 -7.00 -12.83 -27.91
C GLU A 123 -6.15 -13.90 -27.22
N GLY A 124 -6.76 -15.03 -26.87
CA GLY A 124 -6.03 -16.14 -26.28
C GLY A 124 -5.10 -16.79 -27.30
N GLU A 125 -4.19 -17.63 -26.81
CA GLU A 125 -3.80 -18.83 -27.54
C GLU A 125 -4.78 -19.96 -27.21
#